data_AF-A0A357FML5-F1
#
_entry.id   AF-A0A357FML5-F1
#
_cell.length_a   1.000
_cell.length_b   1.000
_cell.length_c   1.000
_cell.angle_alpha   90.00
_cell.angle_beta   90.00
_cell.angle_gamma   90.00
#
_symmetry.space_group_name_H-M   'P 1'
#
loop_
_entity.id
_entity.type
_entity.pdbx_description
1 polymer ?
#
loop_
_entity_poly.entity_id
_entity_poly.type
_entity_poly.pdbx_seq_one_letter_code
_entity_poly.pdbx_strand_id
1 'polypeptide(L)'
;FLIPEATINSDGPSMIGFAFPITIFCFISTLTLLTLTAREGLSDGSLVFSIFSLSMFLILIPELFYVGDVYGNRMNTVFKLYYPAWILLSICGSYSAYYWLAGYIRPQKFLKYIYTFIAGLIILCAFYYPPAATMTKLSESSISGFKNSNARPTDLEISALDYAKQNISLNQGILESVGEWDSSGFISRNTGIPNLVNWPGHESQWRNSDPAIYQRAADVETIYSTENLAQAKSLLGKYDINFIYVGDLELNRYTPKQLGKFQSLGTLVFGNIGSVAIFEIDR
;
A
#
# COMPACT_ATOMS: atom_id res chain seq x y z
N PHE A 1 6.61 13.35 -13.85
CA PHE A 1 6.68 12.13 -13.03
C PHE A 1 8.09 11.57 -13.11
N LEU A 2 9.01 12.14 -12.35
CA LEU A 2 10.28 11.50 -12.03
C LEU A 2 10.17 11.23 -10.54
N ILE A 3 10.22 9.96 -10.12
CA ILE A 3 10.44 9.68 -8.70
C ILE A 3 11.80 10.33 -8.40
N PRO A 4 11.87 11.27 -7.43
CA PRO A 4 13.15 11.82 -7.01
C PRO A 4 14.10 10.65 -6.77
N GLU A 5 15.36 10.75 -7.19
CA GLU A 5 16.38 9.80 -6.73
C GLU A 5 16.16 9.61 -5.24
N ALA A 6 15.90 8.36 -4.84
CA ALA A 6 15.70 8.05 -3.44
C ALA A 6 17.02 8.42 -2.76
N THR A 7 17.04 9.58 -2.12
CA THR A 7 18.11 9.95 -1.20
C THR A 7 17.89 9.08 0.01
N ILE A 8 18.42 7.86 -0.06
CA ILE A 8 18.45 6.93 1.06
C ILE A 8 19.38 7.59 2.06
N ASN A 9 18.79 8.37 2.97
CA ASN A 9 19.52 8.90 4.08
C ASN A 9 19.94 7.71 4.95
N SER A 10 21.24 7.39 4.96
CA SER A 10 21.80 6.34 5.81
C SER A 10 21.67 6.66 7.30
N ASP A 11 21.47 7.94 7.62
CA ASP A 11 21.40 8.45 8.98
C ASP A 11 19.94 8.62 9.40
N GLY A 12 19.28 7.49 9.66
CA GLY A 12 18.01 7.47 10.39
C GLY A 12 18.23 7.48 11.90
N PRO A 13 17.24 7.93 12.70
CA PRO A 13 17.33 7.82 14.15
C PRO A 13 17.51 6.34 14.53
N SER A 14 18.66 6.00 15.11
CA SER A 14 18.90 4.67 15.64
C SER A 14 18.74 4.68 17.15
N MET A 15 17.85 3.85 17.67
CA MET A 15 17.74 3.59 19.11
C MET A 15 18.82 2.60 19.57
N ILE A 16 19.99 2.58 18.91
CA ILE A 16 21.00 1.53 19.07
C ILE A 16 21.49 1.42 20.51
N GLY A 17 21.65 2.55 21.20
CA GLY A 17 22.04 2.58 22.61
C GLY A 17 21.03 1.90 23.54
N PHE A 18 19.75 1.87 23.17
CA PHE A 18 18.69 1.19 23.90
C PHE A 18 18.48 -0.25 23.42
N ALA A 19 18.45 -0.45 22.09
CA ALA A 19 18.17 -1.75 21.48
C ALA A 19 19.31 -2.74 21.69
N PHE A 20 20.57 -2.29 21.68
CA PHE A 20 21.73 -3.18 21.78
C PHE A 20 21.82 -3.90 23.13
N PRO A 21 21.72 -3.23 24.30
CA PRO A 21 21.67 -3.93 25.59
C PRO A 21 20.49 -4.91 25.69
N ILE A 22 19.30 -4.52 25.22
CA ILE A 22 18.10 -5.38 25.25
C ILE A 22 18.31 -6.61 24.37
N THR A 23 18.92 -6.45 23.21
CA THR A 23 19.25 -7.56 22.30
C THR A 23 20.20 -8.56 22.97
N ILE A 24 21.20 -8.09 23.72
CA ILE A 24 22.09 -8.97 24.48
C ILE A 24 21.29 -9.77 25.53
N PHE A 25 20.40 -9.12 26.28
CA PHE A 25 19.56 -9.81 27.25
C PHE A 25 18.62 -10.84 26.59
N CYS A 26 17.98 -10.49 25.48
CA CYS A 26 17.18 -11.41 24.68
C CYS A 26 18.01 -12.60 24.18
N PHE A 27 19.24 -12.36 23.73
CA PHE A 27 20.15 -13.40 23.26
C PHE A 27 20.56 -14.36 24.37
N ILE A 28 21.00 -13.85 25.51
CA ILE A 28 21.34 -14.69 26.68
C ILE A 28 20.13 -15.50 27.14
N SER A 29 18.94 -14.88 27.20
CA SER A 29 17.71 -15.55 27.59
C SER A 29 17.34 -16.66 26.60
N THR A 30 17.54 -16.42 25.31
CA THR A 30 17.26 -17.39 24.24
C THR A 30 18.24 -18.56 24.28
N LEU A 31 19.54 -18.31 24.47
CA LEU A 31 20.53 -19.37 24.63
C LEU A 31 20.23 -20.24 25.84
N THR A 32 19.84 -19.61 26.96
CA THR A 32 19.44 -20.31 28.18
C THR A 32 18.22 -21.18 27.91
N LEU A 33 17.19 -20.62 27.28
CA LEU A 33 15.98 -21.35 26.88
C LEU A 33 16.32 -22.55 26.00
N LEU A 34 17.08 -22.37 24.93
CA LEU A 34 17.46 -23.44 24.00
C LEU A 34 18.27 -24.54 24.70
N THR A 35 19.16 -24.16 25.61
CA THR A 35 19.96 -25.12 26.39
C THR A 35 19.08 -25.95 27.33
N LEU A 36 18.11 -25.33 27.99
CA LEU A 36 17.15 -26.02 28.85
C LEU A 36 16.25 -26.93 28.03
N THR A 37 15.68 -26.44 26.93
CA THR A 37 14.85 -27.25 26.02
C THR A 37 15.61 -28.45 25.46
N ALA A 38 16.89 -28.29 25.12
CA ALA A 38 17.72 -29.40 24.64
C ALA A 38 17.99 -30.46 25.71
N ARG A 39 18.02 -30.08 27.00
CA ARG A 39 18.25 -30.98 28.14
C ARG A 39 16.98 -31.66 28.63
N GLU A 40 15.90 -30.90 28.74
CA GLU A 40 14.65 -31.30 29.38
C GLU A 40 13.56 -31.74 28.38
N GLY A 41 13.77 -31.47 27.10
CA GLY A 41 12.80 -31.73 26.03
C GLY A 41 11.88 -30.55 25.74
N LEU A 42 11.14 -30.66 24.64
CA LEU A 42 10.18 -29.64 24.23
C LEU A 42 8.93 -29.68 25.13
N SER A 43 8.59 -28.54 25.71
CA SER A 43 7.35 -28.29 26.45
C SER A 43 6.57 -27.11 25.85
N ASP A 44 5.28 -27.02 26.14
CA ASP A 44 4.43 -25.89 25.72
C ASP A 44 5.02 -24.54 26.13
N GLY A 45 5.52 -24.45 27.36
CA GLY A 45 6.18 -23.24 27.86
C GLY A 45 7.45 -22.91 27.08
N SER A 46 8.29 -23.90 26.80
CA SER A 46 9.52 -23.67 26.02
C SER A 46 9.25 -23.22 24.59
N LEU A 47 8.18 -23.74 23.97
CA LEU A 47 7.74 -23.34 22.64
C LEU A 47 7.24 -21.89 22.65
N VAL A 48 6.38 -21.53 23.61
CA VAL A 48 5.84 -20.17 23.73
C VAL A 48 6.95 -19.15 24.03
N PHE A 49 7.92 -19.48 24.90
CA PHE A 49 9.06 -18.60 25.12
C PHE A 49 9.97 -18.47 23.91
N SER A 50 10.07 -19.51 23.07
CA SER A 50 10.83 -19.45 21.81
C SER A 50 10.14 -18.53 20.80
N ILE A 51 8.80 -18.61 20.71
CA ILE A 51 7.99 -17.70 19.89
C ILE A 51 8.13 -16.26 20.38
N PHE A 52 8.03 -16.03 21.70
CA PHE A 52 8.22 -14.71 22.29
C PHE A 52 9.61 -14.14 21.99
N SER A 53 10.66 -14.96 22.15
CA SER A 53 12.03 -14.58 21.81
C SER A 53 12.17 -14.17 20.34
N LEU A 54 11.62 -14.98 19.41
CA LEU A 54 11.61 -14.66 17.98
C LEU A 54 10.92 -13.30 17.72
N SER A 55 9.75 -13.05 18.32
CA SER A 55 9.06 -11.77 18.20
C SER A 55 9.90 -10.59 18.67
N MET A 56 10.59 -10.74 19.80
CA MET A 56 11.47 -9.69 20.34
C MET A 56 12.61 -9.39 19.38
N PHE A 57 13.25 -10.40 18.79
CA PHE A 57 14.29 -10.17 17.79
C PHE A 57 13.76 -9.48 16.53
N LEU A 58 12.58 -9.88 16.04
CA LEU A 58 11.94 -9.21 14.90
C LEU A 58 11.68 -7.72 15.18
N ILE A 59 11.28 -7.37 16.41
CA ILE A 59 11.09 -5.98 16.84
C ILE A 59 12.41 -5.23 16.98
N LEU A 60 13.46 -5.89 17.45
CA LEU A 60 14.76 -5.26 17.69
C LEU A 60 15.57 -5.05 16.40
N ILE A 61 15.39 -5.88 15.36
CA ILE A 61 16.15 -5.77 14.10
C ILE A 61 16.08 -4.37 13.48
N PRO A 62 14.90 -3.74 13.27
CA PRO A 62 14.82 -2.38 12.74
C PRO A 62 15.55 -1.34 13.58
N GLU A 63 15.72 -1.57 14.88
CA GLU A 63 16.41 -0.67 15.81
C GLU A 63 17.93 -0.86 15.82
N LEU A 64 18.40 -2.04 15.44
CA LEU A 64 19.83 -2.35 15.30
C LEU A 64 20.34 -2.02 13.89
N PHE A 65 19.50 -2.18 12.88
CA PHE A 65 19.86 -2.03 11.47
C PHE A 65 18.88 -1.07 10.78
N TYR A 66 19.40 0.08 10.35
CA TYR A 66 18.63 0.99 9.51
C TYR A 66 18.71 0.52 8.05
N VAL A 67 17.61 -0.02 7.55
CA VAL A 67 17.42 -0.32 6.12
C VAL A 67 16.36 0.64 5.59
N GLY A 68 16.83 1.72 4.96
CA GLY A 68 15.99 2.71 4.31
C GLY A 68 15.37 2.18 3.01
N ASP A 69 14.21 2.71 2.66
CA ASP A 69 13.49 2.41 1.43
C ASP A 69 13.37 3.65 0.52
N VAL A 70 12.68 3.46 -0.61
CA VAL A 70 12.46 4.50 -1.63
C VAL A 70 11.70 5.73 -1.11
N TYR A 71 11.08 5.65 0.07
CA TYR A 71 10.37 6.76 0.72
C TYR A 71 11.25 7.55 1.69
N GLY A 72 12.58 7.30 1.70
CA GLY A 72 13.54 8.02 2.55
C GLY A 72 13.38 7.70 4.05
N ASN A 73 12.74 6.57 4.38
CA ASN A 73 12.56 6.11 5.76
C ASN A 73 12.64 4.58 5.83
N ARG A 74 12.46 4.00 7.02
CA ARG A 74 12.54 2.53 7.25
C ARG A 74 11.16 1.86 7.38
N MET A 75 10.08 2.47 6.88
CA MET A 75 8.73 1.99 7.13
C MET A 75 8.53 0.56 6.65
N ASN A 76 9.08 0.20 5.47
CA ASN A 76 8.94 -1.16 4.95
C ASN A 76 9.69 -2.18 5.81
N THR A 77 10.86 -1.82 6.34
CA THR A 77 11.64 -2.68 7.23
C THR A 77 10.90 -2.92 8.55
N VAL A 78 10.36 -1.85 9.15
CA VAL A 78 9.53 -1.95 10.37
C VAL A 78 8.29 -2.79 10.08
N PHE A 79 7.53 -2.46 9.03
CA PHE A 79 6.30 -3.16 8.68
C PHE A 79 6.51 -4.67 8.45
N LYS A 80 7.50 -5.04 7.62
CA LYS A 80 7.76 -6.44 7.25
C LYS A 80 8.17 -7.31 8.45
N LEU A 81 8.80 -6.74 9.47
CA LEU A 81 9.25 -7.48 10.65
C LEU A 81 8.25 -7.39 11.81
N TYR A 82 7.61 -6.24 12.02
CA TYR A 82 6.65 -6.06 13.11
C TYR A 82 5.36 -6.83 12.82
N TYR A 83 4.93 -6.93 11.56
CA TYR A 83 3.69 -7.63 11.22
C TYR A 83 3.67 -9.09 11.73
N PRO A 84 4.65 -9.95 11.38
CA PRO A 84 4.73 -11.29 11.98
C PRO A 84 5.02 -11.25 13.49
N ALA A 85 5.81 -10.29 14.00
CA ALA A 85 6.09 -10.19 15.43
C ALA A 85 4.82 -10.00 16.27
N TRP A 86 3.90 -9.13 15.83
CA TRP A 86 2.61 -8.90 16.51
C TRP A 86 1.72 -10.14 16.49
N ILE A 87 1.69 -10.88 15.38
CA ILE A 87 0.94 -12.15 15.29
C ILE A 87 1.50 -13.15 16.31
N LEU A 88 2.81 -13.33 16.34
CA LEU A 88 3.48 -14.23 17.29
C LEU A 88 3.29 -13.80 18.75
N LEU A 89 3.38 -12.49 19.05
CA LEU A 89 3.09 -11.95 20.39
C LEU A 89 1.63 -12.15 20.80
N SER A 90 0.68 -12.11 19.86
CA SER A 90 -0.73 -12.37 20.17
C SER A 90 -0.94 -13.81 20.66
N ILE A 91 -0.24 -14.78 20.06
CA ILE A 91 -0.27 -16.18 20.48
C ILE A 91 0.32 -16.32 21.90
N CYS A 92 1.48 -15.70 22.16
CA CYS A 92 2.09 -15.67 23.49
C CYS A 92 1.18 -15.01 24.54
N GLY A 93 0.53 -13.91 24.16
CA GLY A 93 -0.42 -13.19 25.00
C GLY A 93 -1.65 -14.04 25.36
N SER A 94 -2.25 -14.71 24.37
CA SER A 94 -3.38 -15.62 24.58
C SER A 94 -3.03 -16.81 25.48
N TYR A 95 -1.87 -17.45 25.25
CA TYR A 95 -1.37 -18.52 26.10
C TYR A 95 -1.17 -18.03 27.54
N SER A 96 -0.48 -16.90 27.71
CA SER A 96 -0.22 -16.31 29.03
C SER A 96 -1.51 -15.94 29.76
N ALA A 97 -2.49 -15.37 29.04
CA ALA A 97 -3.80 -15.03 29.59
C ALA A 97 -4.57 -16.28 30.04
N TYR A 98 -4.58 -17.35 29.23
CA TYR A 98 -5.21 -18.62 29.60
C TYR A 98 -4.60 -19.19 30.89
N TYR A 99 -3.27 -19.30 30.97
CA TYR A 99 -2.61 -19.86 32.16
C TYR A 99 -2.79 -18.99 33.41
N TRP A 100 -2.86 -17.67 33.23
CA TRP A 100 -3.15 -16.73 34.30
C TRP A 100 -4.58 -16.89 34.83
N LEU A 101 -5.57 -16.91 33.94
CA LEU A 101 -6.99 -17.00 34.28
C LEU A 101 -7.39 -18.38 34.84
N ALA A 102 -6.79 -19.45 34.32
CA ALA A 102 -6.97 -20.81 34.83
C ALA A 102 -6.29 -21.05 36.19
N GLY A 103 -5.47 -20.10 36.67
CA GLY A 103 -4.83 -20.18 37.98
C GLY A 103 -3.67 -21.17 38.06
N TYR A 104 -3.08 -21.53 36.91
CA TYR A 104 -1.84 -22.31 36.84
C TYR A 104 -0.64 -21.48 37.32
N ILE A 105 -0.66 -20.16 37.11
CA ILE A 105 0.36 -19.24 37.58
C ILE A 105 -0.05 -18.68 38.95
N ARG A 106 0.73 -18.97 39.99
CA ARG A 106 0.42 -18.62 41.39
C ARG A 106 1.52 -17.80 42.05
N PRO A 107 1.70 -16.51 41.65
CA PRO A 107 2.65 -15.64 42.30
C PRO A 107 2.13 -15.23 43.68
N GLN A 108 2.97 -14.54 44.46
CA GLN A 108 2.54 -13.94 45.72
C GLN A 108 1.32 -13.03 45.49
N LYS A 109 0.38 -13.04 46.44
CA LYS A 109 -0.92 -12.37 46.31
C LYS A 109 -0.81 -10.90 45.86
N PHE A 110 0.14 -10.16 46.43
CA PHE A 110 0.40 -8.76 46.06
C PHE A 110 0.86 -8.61 44.60
N LEU A 111 1.82 -9.41 44.16
CA LEU A 111 2.32 -9.42 42.78
C LEU A 111 1.24 -9.82 41.78
N LYS A 112 0.34 -10.74 42.16
CA LYS A 112 -0.82 -11.10 41.33
C LYS A 112 -1.67 -9.88 40.97
N TYR A 113 -1.99 -9.05 41.96
CA TYR A 113 -2.77 -7.84 41.71
C TYR A 113 -2.01 -6.84 40.85
N ILE A 114 -0.71 -6.65 41.09
CA ILE A 114 0.14 -5.76 40.29
C ILE A 114 0.17 -6.20 38.83
N TYR A 115 0.49 -7.46 38.54
CA TYR A 115 0.59 -7.94 37.15
C TYR A 115 -0.75 -7.89 36.43
N THR A 116 -1.85 -8.24 37.11
CA THR A 116 -3.20 -8.13 36.54
C THR A 116 -3.55 -6.67 36.24
N PHE A 117 -3.21 -5.75 37.14
CA PHE A 117 -3.46 -4.32 36.96
C PHE A 117 -2.66 -3.76 35.79
N ILE A 118 -1.35 -4.05 35.72
CA ILE A 118 -0.48 -3.60 34.61
C ILE A 118 -0.98 -4.16 33.28
N ALA A 119 -1.29 -5.45 33.21
CA ALA A 119 -1.82 -6.07 31.99
C ALA A 119 -3.16 -5.44 31.57
N GLY A 120 -4.07 -5.21 32.52
CA GLY A 120 -5.34 -4.52 32.28
C GLY A 120 -5.14 -3.09 31.78
N LEU A 121 -4.16 -2.36 32.34
CA LEU A 121 -3.82 -1.01 31.90
C LEU A 121 -3.26 -1.00 30.48
N ILE A 122 -2.34 -1.92 30.14
CA ILE A 122 -1.80 -2.05 28.78
C ILE A 122 -2.92 -2.33 27.77
N ILE A 123 -3.83 -3.26 28.10
CA ILE A 123 -4.98 -3.58 27.25
C ILE A 123 -5.88 -2.35 27.09
N LEU A 124 -6.19 -1.64 28.19
CA LEU A 124 -7.00 -0.42 28.15
C LEU A 124 -6.35 0.67 27.30
N CYS A 125 -5.03 0.85 27.39
CA CYS A 125 -4.29 1.77 26.52
C CYS A 125 -4.33 1.33 25.05
N ALA A 126 -4.23 0.02 24.77
CA ALA A 126 -4.34 -0.51 23.41
C ALA A 126 -5.74 -0.29 22.82
N PHE A 127 -6.79 -0.31 23.64
CA PHE A 127 -8.17 0.01 23.25
C PHE A 127 -8.37 1.46 22.78
N TYR A 128 -7.39 2.36 22.95
CA TYR A 128 -7.44 3.70 22.35
C TYR A 128 -7.41 3.66 20.81
N TYR A 129 -6.67 2.73 20.22
CA TYR A 129 -6.43 2.73 18.78
C TYR A 129 -7.71 2.52 17.94
N PRO A 130 -8.55 1.50 18.20
CA PRO A 130 -9.78 1.30 17.42
C PRO A 130 -10.73 2.51 17.36
N PRO A 131 -11.13 3.16 18.49
CA PRO A 131 -11.99 4.33 18.44
C PRO A 131 -11.28 5.54 17.79
N ALA A 132 -10.00 5.77 18.07
CA ALA A 132 -9.25 6.86 17.45
C ALA A 132 -9.17 6.70 15.92
N ALA A 133 -8.78 5.51 15.45
CA ALA A 133 -8.73 5.19 14.03
C ALA A 133 -10.12 5.30 13.37
N THR A 134 -11.17 4.84 14.05
CA THR A 134 -12.55 4.96 13.57
C THR A 134 -12.95 6.43 13.42
N MET A 135 -12.68 7.26 14.43
CA MET A 135 -12.99 8.69 14.37
C MET A 135 -12.24 9.41 13.25
N THR A 136 -10.95 9.13 13.08
CA THR A 136 -10.16 9.68 11.96
C THR A 136 -10.78 9.29 10.62
N LYS A 137 -11.12 8.01 10.43
CA LYS A 137 -11.71 7.54 9.17
C LYS A 137 -13.12 8.09 8.92
N LEU A 138 -13.92 8.30 9.96
CA LEU A 138 -15.22 8.98 9.86
C LEU A 138 -15.09 10.48 9.58
N SER A 139 -13.97 11.11 9.93
CA SER A 139 -13.70 12.52 9.59
C SER A 139 -13.20 12.68 8.14
N GLU A 140 -12.42 11.71 7.66
CA GLU A 140 -11.93 11.64 6.28
C GLU A 140 -13.02 11.18 5.29
N SER A 141 -14.11 10.60 5.77
CA SER A 141 -15.18 10.04 4.94
C SER A 141 -16.54 10.21 5.59
N SER A 142 -17.50 10.77 4.87
CA SER A 142 -18.85 11.02 5.40
C SER A 142 -19.51 9.75 5.94
N ILE A 143 -20.22 9.87 7.06
CA ILE A 143 -21.00 8.79 7.70
C ILE A 143 -22.07 8.18 6.76
N SER A 144 -22.45 8.89 5.69
CA SER A 144 -23.28 8.37 4.61
C SER A 144 -22.59 7.31 3.73
N GLY A 145 -21.33 6.98 4.01
CA GLY A 145 -20.47 6.16 3.16
C GLY A 145 -20.10 6.89 1.87
N PHE A 146 -19.93 6.14 0.77
CA PHE A 146 -19.74 6.70 -0.57
C PHE A 146 -20.97 7.45 -1.12
N LYS A 147 -22.09 7.48 -0.39
CA LYS A 147 -23.30 8.20 -0.80
C LYS A 147 -23.02 9.71 -0.72
N ASN A 148 -22.90 10.33 -1.90
CA ASN A 148 -22.48 11.72 -2.12
C ASN A 148 -21.01 12.02 -1.78
N SER A 149 -20.15 10.99 -1.75
CA SER A 149 -18.70 11.21 -1.64
C SER A 149 -18.12 11.52 -3.01
N ASN A 150 -17.22 12.50 -3.09
CA ASN A 150 -16.39 12.75 -4.27
C ASN A 150 -15.45 11.57 -4.60
N ALA A 151 -15.34 10.57 -3.71
CA ALA A 151 -14.60 9.33 -3.96
C ALA A 151 -15.44 8.25 -4.65
N ARG A 152 -16.75 8.45 -4.81
CA ARG A 152 -17.62 7.53 -5.56
C ARG A 152 -17.53 7.86 -7.05
N PRO A 153 -17.36 6.86 -7.94
CA PRO A 153 -17.50 7.09 -9.37
C PRO A 153 -18.86 7.71 -9.68
N THR A 154 -18.86 8.72 -10.53
CA THR A 154 -20.10 9.35 -11.01
C THR A 154 -20.91 8.36 -11.85
N ASP A 155 -22.22 8.56 -11.97
CA ASP A 155 -23.05 7.71 -12.82
C ASP A 155 -22.58 7.72 -14.29
N LEU A 156 -21.93 8.81 -14.72
CA LEU A 156 -21.35 8.94 -16.05
C LEU A 156 -20.05 8.12 -16.20
N GLU A 157 -19.18 8.12 -15.18
CA GLU A 157 -18.00 7.23 -15.16
C GLU A 157 -18.41 5.75 -15.13
N ILE A 158 -19.44 5.40 -14.35
CA ILE A 158 -20.00 4.04 -14.36
C ILE A 158 -20.53 3.67 -15.75
N SER A 159 -21.24 4.59 -16.40
CA SER A 159 -21.74 4.38 -17.76
C SER A 159 -20.61 4.23 -18.78
N ALA A 160 -19.51 4.96 -18.62
CA ALA A 160 -18.30 4.83 -19.45
C ALA A 160 -17.62 3.47 -19.25
N LEU A 161 -17.56 3.00 -18.00
CA LEU A 161 -17.06 1.68 -17.65
C LEU A 161 -17.90 0.57 -18.29
N ASP A 162 -19.22 0.68 -18.21
CA ASP A 162 -20.13 -0.30 -18.82
C ASP A 162 -20.04 -0.28 -20.36
N TYR A 163 -19.89 0.91 -20.95
CA TYR A 163 -19.60 1.04 -22.38
C TYR A 163 -18.30 0.31 -22.76
N ALA A 164 -17.20 0.56 -22.03
CA ALA A 164 -15.91 -0.06 -22.30
C ALA A 164 -15.99 -1.60 -22.22
N LYS A 165 -16.66 -2.15 -21.20
CA LYS A 165 -16.86 -3.60 -21.04
C LYS A 165 -17.61 -4.24 -22.21
N GLN A 166 -18.55 -3.52 -22.82
CA GLN A 166 -19.41 -4.05 -23.88
C GLN A 166 -18.81 -3.88 -25.28
N ASN A 167 -17.99 -2.84 -25.49
CA ASN A 167 -17.60 -2.39 -26.83
C ASN A 167 -16.10 -2.47 -27.11
N ILE A 168 -15.24 -2.60 -26.09
CA ILE A 168 -13.79 -2.64 -26.27
C ILE A 168 -13.28 -4.05 -25.97
N SER A 169 -12.59 -4.64 -26.93
CA SER A 169 -12.02 -5.99 -26.80
C SER A 169 -10.70 -5.97 -26.00
N LEU A 170 -10.39 -7.08 -25.33
CA LEU A 170 -9.16 -7.23 -24.52
C LEU A 170 -7.86 -7.22 -25.34
N ASN A 171 -7.94 -7.35 -26.67
CA ASN A 171 -6.79 -7.21 -27.57
C ASN A 171 -6.58 -5.77 -28.05
N GLN A 172 -7.41 -4.82 -27.62
CA GLN A 172 -7.31 -3.40 -27.95
C GLN A 172 -6.77 -2.62 -26.75
N GLY A 173 -5.97 -1.59 -27.01
CA GLY A 173 -5.43 -0.71 -25.97
C GLY A 173 -6.38 0.45 -25.65
N ILE A 174 -6.59 0.74 -24.36
CA ILE A 174 -7.19 1.99 -23.90
C ILE A 174 -6.16 2.83 -23.16
N LEU A 175 -5.98 4.08 -23.58
CA LEU A 175 -5.11 5.04 -22.91
C LEU A 175 -5.88 5.75 -21.81
N GLU A 176 -5.30 5.75 -20.62
CA GLU A 176 -5.73 6.53 -19.46
C GLU A 176 -4.53 7.33 -18.94
N SER A 177 -4.77 8.44 -18.26
CA SER A 177 -3.68 9.23 -17.68
C SER A 177 -2.91 8.45 -16.62
N VAL A 178 -1.64 8.83 -16.46
CA VAL A 178 -0.75 8.30 -15.43
C VAL A 178 -1.08 8.96 -14.10
N GLY A 179 -1.07 8.21 -13.01
CA GLY A 179 -1.17 8.76 -11.66
C GLY A 179 -0.44 7.91 -10.65
N GLU A 180 -0.66 8.15 -9.37
CA GLU A 180 -0.06 7.35 -8.29
C GLU A 180 -0.91 7.53 -7.03
N TRP A 181 -1.40 6.42 -6.45
CA TRP A 181 -2.26 6.43 -5.25
C TRP A 181 -3.63 7.11 -5.42
N ASP A 182 -4.11 7.26 -6.66
CA ASP A 182 -5.38 7.93 -7.02
C ASP A 182 -6.34 7.00 -7.79
N SER A 183 -7.31 7.56 -8.51
CA SER A 183 -8.26 6.78 -9.32
C SER A 183 -7.76 6.40 -10.72
N SER A 184 -6.49 6.66 -11.07
CA SER A 184 -5.93 6.39 -12.40
C SER A 184 -6.07 4.92 -12.78
N GLY A 185 -6.30 4.68 -14.07
CA GLY A 185 -6.56 3.34 -14.58
C GLY A 185 -7.96 2.85 -14.26
N PHE A 186 -8.91 3.77 -14.09
CA PHE A 186 -10.29 3.45 -13.72
C PHE A 186 -10.92 2.43 -14.67
N ILE A 187 -10.75 2.57 -15.98
CA ILE A 187 -11.31 1.63 -16.95
C ILE A 187 -10.49 0.34 -16.96
N SER A 188 -9.18 0.41 -17.19
CA SER A 188 -8.30 -0.77 -17.31
C SER A 188 -8.36 -1.67 -16.07
N ARG A 189 -8.30 -1.11 -14.85
CA ARG A 189 -8.36 -1.89 -13.60
C ARG A 189 -9.69 -2.60 -13.35
N ASN A 190 -10.78 -2.09 -13.93
CA ASN A 190 -12.13 -2.64 -13.74
C ASN A 190 -12.62 -3.50 -14.92
N THR A 191 -11.90 -3.51 -16.05
CA THR A 191 -12.28 -4.23 -17.28
C THR A 191 -11.27 -5.28 -17.72
N GLY A 192 -9.99 -5.12 -17.35
CA GLY A 192 -8.90 -5.92 -17.90
C GLY A 192 -8.43 -5.48 -19.29
N ILE A 193 -9.03 -4.43 -19.87
CA ILE A 193 -8.55 -3.83 -21.13
C ILE A 193 -7.14 -3.25 -20.87
N PRO A 194 -6.12 -3.60 -21.68
CA PRO A 194 -4.77 -3.16 -21.44
C PRO A 194 -4.63 -1.63 -21.62
N ASN A 195 -3.97 -1.00 -20.65
CA ASN A 195 -3.45 0.37 -20.75
C ASN A 195 -1.91 0.35 -20.74
N LEU A 196 -1.29 1.43 -21.21
CA LEU A 196 0.16 1.55 -21.34
C LEU A 196 0.88 1.53 -19.99
N VAL A 197 0.47 2.41 -19.05
CA VAL A 197 0.94 2.46 -17.66
C VAL A 197 0.03 3.40 -16.86
N ASN A 198 -0.33 3.02 -15.63
CA ASN A 198 -1.08 3.89 -14.71
C ASN A 198 -0.24 4.32 -13.52
N TRP A 199 0.22 3.37 -12.70
CA TRP A 199 0.98 3.63 -11.48
C TRP A 199 2.45 3.22 -11.67
N PRO A 200 3.27 4.06 -12.32
CA PRO A 200 4.66 3.72 -12.67
C PRO A 200 5.51 3.44 -11.43
N GLY A 201 5.24 4.08 -10.29
CA GLY A 201 5.97 3.82 -9.05
C GLY A 201 5.75 2.40 -8.54
N HIS A 202 4.49 1.97 -8.48
CA HIS A 202 4.16 0.59 -8.15
C HIS A 202 4.73 -0.38 -9.17
N GLU A 203 4.53 -0.15 -10.47
CA GLU A 203 5.04 -1.03 -11.53
C GLU A 203 6.57 -1.20 -11.45
N SER A 204 7.29 -0.11 -11.15
CA SER A 204 8.74 -0.08 -10.95
C SER A 204 9.19 -0.99 -9.81
N GLN A 205 8.41 -1.08 -8.71
CA GLN A 205 8.74 -1.94 -7.57
C GLN A 205 8.68 -3.43 -7.91
N TRP A 206 7.81 -3.83 -8.84
CA TRP A 206 7.65 -5.24 -9.25
C TRP A 206 8.54 -5.65 -10.43
N ARG A 207 9.14 -4.68 -11.13
CA ARG A 207 9.88 -4.89 -12.39
C ARG A 207 11.31 -4.39 -12.34
N ASN A 208 11.96 -4.56 -11.17
CA ASN A 208 13.38 -4.22 -10.97
C ASN A 208 13.75 -2.79 -11.40
N SER A 209 12.83 -1.83 -11.22
CA SER A 209 13.04 -0.44 -11.62
C SER A 209 13.41 -0.25 -13.09
N ASP A 210 12.80 -1.03 -13.99
CA ASP A 210 12.98 -0.89 -15.44
C ASP A 210 12.69 0.56 -15.90
N PRO A 211 13.69 1.28 -16.47
CA PRO A 211 13.53 2.65 -16.97
C PRO A 211 12.41 2.78 -18.02
N ALA A 212 12.09 1.70 -18.74
CA ALA A 212 11.03 1.71 -19.74
C ALA A 212 9.65 2.06 -19.15
N ILE A 213 9.41 1.80 -17.87
CA ILE A 213 8.15 2.13 -17.19
C ILE A 213 7.95 3.65 -17.13
N TYR A 214 9.00 4.38 -16.75
CA TYR A 214 8.95 5.85 -16.71
C TYR A 214 8.95 6.45 -18.10
N GLN A 215 9.61 5.82 -19.08
CA GLN A 215 9.52 6.26 -20.47
C GLN A 215 8.09 6.13 -21.00
N ARG A 216 7.40 5.00 -20.71
CA ARG A 216 5.98 4.84 -21.04
C ARG A 216 5.14 5.92 -20.37
N ALA A 217 5.38 6.21 -19.10
CA ALA A 217 4.64 7.24 -18.38
C ALA A 217 4.85 8.64 -18.98
N ALA A 218 6.08 8.95 -19.39
CA ALA A 218 6.40 10.19 -20.10
C ALA A 218 5.74 10.26 -21.49
N ASP A 219 5.64 9.13 -22.19
CA ASP A 219 4.95 9.05 -23.47
C ASP A 219 3.43 9.25 -23.30
N VAL A 220 2.79 8.65 -22.28
CA VAL A 220 1.38 8.93 -21.94
C VAL A 220 1.18 10.42 -21.66
N GLU A 221 2.03 11.01 -20.82
CA GLU A 221 1.96 12.44 -20.51
C GLU A 221 2.10 13.29 -21.77
N THR A 222 2.98 12.90 -22.69
CA THR A 222 3.15 13.58 -23.98
C THR A 222 1.92 13.45 -24.86
N ILE A 223 1.30 12.26 -24.94
CA ILE A 223 0.07 12.05 -25.73
C ILE A 223 -1.04 12.97 -25.24
N TYR A 224 -1.26 13.09 -23.93
CA TYR A 224 -2.28 13.98 -23.39
C TYR A 224 -1.92 15.47 -23.48
N SER A 225 -0.66 15.85 -23.25
CA SER A 225 -0.26 17.28 -23.16
C SER A 225 0.16 17.94 -24.48
N THR A 226 0.58 17.19 -25.50
CA THR A 226 0.97 17.80 -26.78
C THR A 226 -0.24 18.35 -27.53
N GLU A 227 -0.07 19.46 -28.25
CA GLU A 227 -1.05 19.96 -29.22
C GLU A 227 -0.71 19.50 -30.66
N ASN A 228 0.46 18.88 -30.85
CA ASN A 228 0.89 18.39 -32.15
C ASN A 228 0.23 17.04 -32.47
N LEU A 229 -0.74 17.05 -33.39
CA LEU A 229 -1.48 15.87 -33.82
C LEU A 229 -0.57 14.75 -34.33
N ALA A 230 0.49 15.07 -35.08
CA ALA A 230 1.41 14.07 -35.62
C ALA A 230 2.23 13.38 -34.52
N GLN A 231 2.63 14.13 -33.49
CA GLN A 231 3.34 13.58 -32.34
C GLN A 231 2.43 12.64 -31.54
N ALA A 232 1.20 13.07 -31.23
CA ALA A 232 0.22 12.24 -30.54
C ALA A 232 -0.10 10.97 -31.35
N LYS A 233 -0.40 11.09 -32.65
CA LYS A 233 -0.70 9.95 -33.53
C LYS A 233 0.48 8.96 -33.62
N SER A 234 1.71 9.46 -33.70
CA SER A 234 2.91 8.62 -33.72
C SER A 234 3.06 7.79 -32.44
N LEU A 235 2.87 8.40 -31.27
CA LEU A 235 2.95 7.69 -29.98
C LEU A 235 1.78 6.72 -29.77
N LEU A 236 0.56 7.08 -30.18
CA LEU A 236 -0.59 6.18 -30.13
C LEU A 236 -0.36 4.94 -30.99
N GLY A 237 0.19 5.11 -32.20
CA GLY A 237 0.54 4.00 -33.09
C GLY A 237 1.70 3.14 -32.57
N LYS A 238 2.72 3.76 -31.95
CA LYS A 238 3.86 3.05 -31.33
C LYS A 238 3.40 2.02 -30.29
N TYR A 239 2.33 2.30 -29.56
CA TYR A 239 1.83 1.46 -28.47
C TYR A 239 0.54 0.71 -28.80
N ASP A 240 0.09 0.75 -30.06
CA ASP A 240 -1.16 0.16 -30.52
C ASP A 240 -2.38 0.54 -29.65
N ILE A 241 -2.49 1.83 -29.33
CA ILE A 241 -3.64 2.36 -28.59
C ILE A 241 -4.82 2.55 -29.54
N ASN A 242 -5.96 1.94 -29.20
CA ASN A 242 -7.19 2.02 -29.97
C ASN A 242 -8.16 3.05 -29.40
N PHE A 243 -8.19 3.19 -28.08
CA PHE A 243 -9.14 4.07 -27.39
C PHE A 243 -8.41 5.03 -26.46
N ILE A 244 -9.00 6.20 -26.24
CA ILE A 244 -8.54 7.17 -25.24
C ILE A 244 -9.71 7.48 -24.32
N TYR A 245 -9.48 7.32 -23.02
CA TYR A 245 -10.41 7.76 -21.99
C TYR A 245 -10.06 9.18 -21.53
N VAL A 246 -11.10 9.98 -21.31
CA VAL A 246 -11.00 11.30 -20.68
C VAL A 246 -12.04 11.32 -19.56
N GLY A 247 -11.61 11.27 -18.30
CA GLY A 247 -12.46 11.43 -17.12
C GLY A 247 -12.01 12.59 -16.25
N ASP A 248 -12.44 12.59 -14.99
CA ASP A 248 -12.16 13.70 -14.07
C ASP A 248 -10.66 13.93 -13.86
N LEU A 249 -9.84 12.88 -13.86
CA LEU A 249 -8.38 13.01 -13.73
C LEU A 249 -7.76 13.72 -14.94
N GLU A 250 -8.14 13.32 -16.15
CA GLU A 250 -7.66 13.94 -17.38
C GLU A 250 -8.13 15.39 -17.48
N LEU A 251 -9.40 15.67 -17.16
CA LEU A 251 -10.00 17.00 -17.20
C LEU A 251 -9.34 17.98 -16.22
N ASN A 252 -8.96 17.49 -15.03
CA ASN A 252 -8.29 18.33 -14.03
C ASN A 252 -6.80 18.56 -14.35
N ARG A 253 -6.20 17.72 -15.19
CA ARG A 253 -4.76 17.73 -15.46
C ARG A 253 -4.39 18.42 -16.76
N TYR A 254 -5.21 18.28 -17.79
CA TYR A 254 -4.91 18.78 -19.13
C TYR A 254 -5.90 19.87 -19.56
N THR A 255 -5.43 20.80 -20.37
CA THR A 255 -6.26 21.91 -20.85
C THR A 255 -7.33 21.43 -21.85
N PRO A 256 -8.46 22.17 -21.98
CA PRO A 256 -9.48 21.83 -22.97
C PRO A 256 -8.96 21.74 -24.41
N LYS A 257 -7.95 22.56 -24.77
CA LYS A 257 -7.33 22.52 -26.09
C LYS A 257 -6.51 21.25 -26.33
N GLN A 258 -5.76 20.82 -25.31
CA GLN A 258 -4.99 19.58 -25.34
C GLN A 258 -5.89 18.34 -25.46
N LEU A 259 -7.03 18.33 -24.77
CA LEU A 259 -7.99 17.22 -24.83
C LEU A 259 -8.85 17.26 -26.10
N GLY A 260 -9.25 18.46 -26.54
CA GLY A 260 -10.05 18.66 -27.75
C GLY A 260 -9.38 18.14 -29.03
N LYS A 261 -8.04 18.03 -29.05
CA LYS A 261 -7.29 17.48 -30.18
C LYS A 261 -7.72 16.06 -30.55
N PHE A 262 -8.21 15.27 -29.59
CA PHE A 262 -8.59 13.88 -29.83
C PHE A 262 -9.78 13.76 -30.81
N GLN A 263 -10.60 14.81 -30.95
CA GLN A 263 -11.61 14.89 -32.02
C GLN A 263 -11.04 14.88 -33.43
N SER A 264 -9.78 15.31 -33.60
CA SER A 264 -9.08 15.31 -34.89
C SER A 264 -8.26 14.05 -35.11
N LEU A 265 -8.17 13.16 -34.11
CA LEU A 265 -7.41 11.91 -34.16
C LEU A 265 -8.33 10.69 -34.15
N GLY A 266 -9.62 10.86 -33.95
CA GLY A 266 -10.56 9.77 -33.76
C GLY A 266 -12.00 10.23 -33.61
N THR A 267 -12.88 9.25 -33.46
CA THR A 267 -14.31 9.43 -33.28
C THR A 267 -14.69 9.37 -31.81
N LEU A 268 -15.53 10.30 -31.35
CA LEU A 268 -16.13 10.24 -30.02
C LEU A 268 -17.19 9.12 -30.00
N VAL A 269 -16.94 8.06 -29.24
CA VAL A 269 -17.81 6.87 -29.20
C VAL A 269 -18.65 6.76 -27.93
N PHE A 270 -18.27 7.48 -26.88
CA PHE A 270 -19.04 7.61 -25.64
C PHE A 270 -18.86 8.99 -25.02
N GLY A 271 -19.93 9.52 -24.40
CA GLY A 271 -19.88 10.70 -23.56
C GLY A 271 -19.84 12.02 -24.33
N ASN A 272 -19.27 13.07 -23.70
CA ASN A 272 -19.16 14.41 -24.28
C ASN A 272 -17.84 15.07 -23.87
N ILE A 273 -17.38 16.00 -24.71
CA ILE A 273 -16.14 16.74 -24.50
C ILE A 273 -16.32 17.76 -23.38
N GLY A 274 -15.33 17.84 -22.50
CA GLY A 274 -15.42 18.61 -21.26
C GLY A 274 -16.14 17.87 -20.13
N SER A 275 -16.53 16.62 -20.36
CA SER A 275 -16.99 15.66 -19.35
C SER A 275 -16.33 14.30 -19.62
N VAL A 276 -16.82 13.23 -19.02
CA VAL A 276 -16.34 11.87 -19.32
C VAL A 276 -16.57 11.55 -20.80
N ALA A 277 -15.53 11.06 -21.47
CA ALA A 277 -15.55 10.71 -22.88
C ALA A 277 -14.63 9.51 -23.21
N ILE A 278 -15.00 8.76 -24.24
CA ILE A 278 -14.14 7.75 -24.86
C ILE A 278 -14.04 8.04 -26.35
N PHE A 279 -12.81 8.12 -26.86
CA PHE A 279 -12.51 8.29 -28.27
C PHE A 279 -11.96 6.98 -28.84
N GLU A 280 -12.44 6.57 -30.02
CA GLU A 280 -11.83 5.52 -30.84
C GLU A 280 -10.91 6.19 -31.86
N ILE A 281 -9.65 5.78 -31.93
CA ILE A 281 -8.61 6.43 -32.75
C ILE A 281 -8.67 5.96 -34.20
N ASP A 282 -8.63 6.92 -35.13
CA ASP A 282 -8.57 6.67 -36.57
C ASP A 282 -7.18 6.15 -36.93
N ARG A 283 -7.10 4.86 -37.28
CA ARG A 283 -5.86 4.22 -37.74
C ARG A 283 -5.43 4.81 -39.10
#